data_AF-A0A1Q6WIJ2-F1
#
_entry.id   AF-A0A1Q6WIJ2-F1
#
_cell.length_a   1.000
_cell.length_b   1.000
_cell.length_c   1.000
_cell.angle_alpha   90.00
_cell.angle_beta   90.00
_cell.angle_gamma   90.00
#
_symmetry.space_group_name_H-M   'P 1'
#
loop_
_entity.id
_entity.type
_entity.pdbx_description
1 polymer ?
#
loop_
_entity_poly.entity_id
_entity_poly.type
_entity_poly.pdbx_seq_one_letter_code
_entity_poly.pdbx_strand_id
1 'polypeptide(L)'
;MLRWLDRFLAGRELESISRTIVEAIIEAKQAEGCTNATVNRHLALLPAILGRCVRDWEWLDRAPTIRLLKEPTRRIRFLSQDQALTLLRELPLHLREMAMFALATGLRAANATRLTWEQVDLSRNLAWVHPDQAKARRAIAVPLNDMATNVLARQVGKHPVHVFT
;
A
#
# COMPACT_ATOMS: atom_id res chain seq x y z
N MET A 1 0.61 -3.19 -15.20
CA MET A 1 -0.84 -3.45 -15.39
C MET A 1 -1.25 -3.19 -16.83
N LEU A 2 -1.08 -1.99 -17.37
CA LEU A 2 -1.41 -1.69 -18.79
C LEU A 2 -0.67 -2.61 -19.77
N ARG A 3 0.66 -2.75 -19.63
CA ARG A 3 1.45 -3.71 -20.44
C ARG A 3 0.91 -5.14 -20.50
N TRP A 4 0.22 -5.59 -19.43
CA TRP A 4 -0.39 -6.92 -19.43
C TRP A 4 -1.70 -6.92 -20.22
N LEU A 5 -2.49 -5.85 -20.10
CA LEU A 5 -3.75 -5.64 -20.82
C LEU A 5 -3.54 -5.41 -22.33
N ASP A 6 -2.35 -4.95 -22.75
CA ASP A 6 -2.00 -4.73 -24.15
C ASP A 6 -2.27 -5.96 -25.02
N ARG A 7 -2.10 -7.18 -24.51
CA ARG A 7 -2.40 -8.41 -25.28
C ARG A 7 -3.86 -8.52 -25.73
N PHE A 8 -4.77 -7.79 -25.07
CA PHE A 8 -6.19 -7.74 -25.39
C PHE A 8 -6.59 -6.43 -26.06
N LEU A 9 -5.87 -5.33 -25.80
CA LEU A 9 -6.31 -3.97 -26.15
C LEU A 9 -5.42 -3.27 -27.19
N ALA A 10 -4.19 -3.73 -27.39
CA ALA A 10 -3.27 -3.08 -28.32
C ALA A 10 -3.81 -3.15 -29.75
N GLY A 11 -3.74 -2.01 -30.45
CA GLY A 11 -4.21 -1.88 -31.84
C GLY A 11 -5.73 -1.91 -32.00
N ARG A 12 -6.52 -1.94 -30.91
CA ARG A 12 -7.97 -1.87 -30.97
C ARG A 12 -8.46 -0.43 -30.84
N GLU A 13 -9.54 -0.13 -31.56
CA GLU A 13 -10.28 1.11 -31.38
C GLU A 13 -11.02 1.10 -30.03
N LEU A 14 -11.14 2.27 -29.41
CA LEU A 14 -11.77 2.42 -28.09
C LEU A 14 -13.24 1.98 -28.09
N GLU A 15 -13.97 2.24 -29.18
CA GLU A 15 -15.37 1.84 -29.36
C GLU A 15 -15.55 0.31 -29.41
N SER A 16 -14.53 -0.41 -29.89
CA SER A 16 -14.57 -1.87 -29.98
C SER A 16 -14.42 -2.56 -28.62
N ILE A 17 -14.10 -1.82 -27.55
CA ILE A 17 -13.93 -2.37 -26.20
C ILE A 17 -15.29 -2.72 -25.62
N SER A 18 -15.68 -3.98 -25.78
CA SER A 18 -16.98 -4.51 -25.38
C SER A 18 -16.90 -5.38 -24.11
N ARG A 19 -18.07 -5.79 -23.61
CA ARG A 19 -18.17 -6.71 -22.46
C ARG A 19 -17.43 -8.03 -22.70
N THR A 20 -17.42 -8.53 -23.94
CA THR A 20 -16.74 -9.77 -24.31
C THR A 20 -15.23 -9.68 -24.12
N ILE A 21 -14.62 -8.53 -24.45
CA ILE A 21 -13.18 -8.32 -24.24
C ILE A 21 -12.88 -8.26 -22.73
N VAL A 22 -13.76 -7.63 -21.96
CA VAL A 22 -13.63 -7.56 -20.49
C VAL A 22 -13.74 -8.94 -19.85
N GLU A 23 -14.67 -9.78 -20.33
CA GLU A 23 -14.82 -11.18 -19.91
C GLU A 23 -13.56 -11.99 -20.23
N ALA A 24 -13.01 -11.86 -21.45
CA ALA A 24 -11.75 -12.52 -21.82
C ALA A 24 -10.55 -12.09 -20.95
N ILE A 25 -10.49 -10.79 -20.58
CA ILE A 25 -9.48 -10.27 -19.65
C ILE A 25 -9.63 -10.89 -18.26
N ILE A 26 -10.86 -11.02 -17.77
CA ILE A 26 -11.17 -11.67 -16.49
C ILE A 26 -10.69 -13.11 -16.49
N GLU A 27 -11.13 -13.88 -17.48
CA GLU A 27 -10.82 -15.31 -17.61
C GLU A 27 -9.32 -15.54 -17.70
N ALA A 28 -8.61 -14.77 -18.53
CA ALA A 28 -7.18 -14.87 -18.66
C ALA A 28 -6.44 -14.54 -17.36
N LYS A 29 -6.90 -13.56 -16.58
CA LYS A 29 -6.30 -13.28 -15.27
C LYS A 29 -6.60 -14.35 -14.24
N GLN A 30 -7.81 -14.90 -14.23
CA GLN A 30 -8.16 -15.99 -13.32
C GLN A 30 -7.39 -17.26 -13.65
N ALA A 31 -7.14 -17.54 -14.93
CA ALA A 31 -6.31 -18.66 -15.40
C ALA A 31 -4.85 -18.56 -14.92
N GLU A 32 -4.33 -17.33 -14.70
CA GLU A 32 -3.02 -17.10 -14.06
C GLU A 32 -3.04 -17.36 -12.53
N GLY A 33 -4.15 -17.86 -11.96
CA GLY A 33 -4.31 -18.11 -10.52
C GLY A 33 -4.45 -16.83 -9.68
N CYS A 34 -4.74 -15.69 -10.31
CA CYS A 34 -4.86 -14.42 -9.60
C CYS A 34 -6.15 -14.36 -8.76
N THR A 35 -6.04 -13.80 -7.55
CA THR A 35 -7.22 -13.48 -6.73
C THR A 35 -8.12 -12.45 -7.41
N ASN A 36 -9.42 -12.48 -7.10
CA ASN A 36 -10.38 -11.47 -7.59
C ASN A 36 -9.94 -10.02 -7.32
N ALA A 37 -9.27 -9.76 -6.19
CA ALA A 37 -8.71 -8.43 -5.90
C ALA A 37 -7.62 -8.02 -6.90
N THR A 38 -6.77 -8.95 -7.32
CA THR A 38 -5.75 -8.71 -8.34
C THR A 38 -6.38 -8.47 -9.72
N VAL A 39 -7.40 -9.26 -10.08
CA VAL A 39 -8.16 -9.09 -11.32
C VAL A 39 -8.83 -7.71 -11.34
N ASN A 40 -9.54 -7.36 -10.27
CA ASN A 40 -10.22 -6.07 -10.12
C ASN A 40 -9.27 -4.88 -10.23
N ARG A 41 -8.04 -4.97 -9.71
CA ARG A 41 -7.03 -3.91 -9.89
C ARG A 41 -6.66 -3.67 -11.35
N HIS A 42 -6.62 -4.73 -12.16
CA HIS A 42 -6.39 -4.60 -13.60
C HIS A 42 -7.63 -4.04 -14.30
N LEU A 43 -8.81 -4.59 -13.97
CA LEU A 43 -10.08 -4.14 -14.55
C LEU A 43 -10.39 -2.68 -14.24
N ALA A 44 -10.10 -2.20 -13.03
CA ALA A 44 -10.42 -0.84 -12.60
C ALA A 44 -9.73 0.24 -13.45
N LEU A 45 -8.69 -0.11 -14.21
CA LEU A 45 -8.08 0.79 -15.19
C LEU A 45 -8.99 1.07 -16.38
N LEU A 46 -9.76 0.07 -16.84
CA LEU A 46 -10.64 0.20 -17.98
C LEU A 46 -11.75 1.26 -17.77
N PRO A 47 -12.60 1.20 -16.71
CA PRO A 47 -13.63 2.20 -16.52
C PRO A 47 -13.04 3.56 -16.16
N ALA A 48 -11.83 3.62 -15.58
CA ALA A 48 -11.13 4.88 -15.34
C ALA A 48 -10.73 5.56 -16.66
N ILE A 49 -10.13 4.82 -17.59
CA ILE A 49 -9.69 5.32 -18.89
C ILE A 49 -10.89 5.61 -19.78
N LEU A 50 -11.79 4.64 -20.00
CA LEU A 50 -12.98 4.82 -20.85
C LEU A 50 -13.90 5.92 -20.31
N GLY A 51 -14.01 6.04 -18.98
CA GLY A 51 -14.75 7.14 -18.36
C GLY A 51 -14.11 8.52 -18.60
N ARG A 52 -12.77 8.60 -18.69
CA ARG A 52 -12.05 9.83 -19.08
C ARG A 52 -12.28 10.15 -20.56
N CYS A 53 -12.24 9.13 -21.43
CA CYS A 53 -12.53 9.27 -22.86
C CYS A 53 -13.91 9.88 -23.10
N VAL A 54 -14.92 9.51 -22.30
CA VAL A 54 -16.27 10.07 -22.40
C VAL A 54 -16.35 11.47 -21.80
N ARG A 55 -15.88 11.66 -20.55
CA ARG A 55 -16.16 12.90 -19.79
C ARG A 55 -15.23 14.06 -20.08
N ASP A 56 -13.97 13.79 -20.37
CA ASP A 56 -12.92 14.82 -20.44
C ASP A 56 -12.34 14.99 -21.84
N TRP A 57 -12.40 13.94 -22.67
CA TRP A 57 -11.80 13.95 -24.01
C TRP A 57 -12.81 13.91 -25.14
N GLU A 58 -14.07 13.58 -24.85
CA GLU A 58 -15.15 13.48 -25.84
C GLU A 58 -14.81 12.53 -27.01
N TRP A 59 -13.97 11.51 -26.75
CA TRP A 59 -13.58 10.49 -27.74
C TRP A 59 -14.59 9.37 -27.90
N LEU A 60 -15.52 9.25 -26.94
CA LEU A 60 -16.57 8.24 -26.92
C LEU A 60 -17.85 8.89 -26.42
N ASP A 61 -18.98 8.54 -27.04
CA ASP A 61 -20.30 8.95 -26.54
C ASP A 61 -20.66 8.26 -25.22
N ARG A 62 -20.22 7.00 -25.06
CA ARG A 62 -20.50 6.19 -23.88
C ARG A 62 -19.43 5.14 -23.62
N ALA A 63 -19.27 4.79 -22.35
CA ALA A 63 -18.41 3.70 -21.91
C ALA A 63 -19.24 2.46 -21.51
N PRO A 64 -18.73 1.23 -21.73
CA PRO A 64 -19.36 0.02 -21.23
C PRO A 64 -19.32 -0.03 -19.70
N THR A 65 -20.39 -0.53 -19.10
CA THR A 65 -20.44 -0.78 -17.65
C THR A 65 -19.64 -2.03 -17.30
N ILE A 66 -18.49 -1.84 -16.66
CA ILE A 66 -17.62 -2.93 -16.20
C ILE A 66 -17.93 -3.24 -14.75
N ARG A 67 -18.38 -4.48 -14.47
CA ARG A 67 -18.64 -4.95 -13.12
C ARG A 67 -17.40 -5.63 -12.55
N LEU A 68 -17.00 -5.22 -11.36
CA LEU A 68 -15.91 -5.84 -10.62
C LEU A 68 -16.37 -7.16 -9.98
N LEU A 69 -15.43 -8.09 -9.83
CA LEU A 69 -15.66 -9.39 -9.20
C LEU A 69 -15.83 -9.22 -7.70
N LYS A 70 -16.65 -10.09 -7.08
CA LYS A 70 -16.80 -10.12 -5.62
C LYS A 70 -15.48 -10.51 -4.97
N GLU A 71 -14.98 -9.65 -4.10
CA GLU A 71 -13.79 -9.95 -3.29
C GLU A 71 -14.20 -10.67 -2.01
N PRO A 72 -13.47 -11.72 -1.59
CA PRO A 72 -13.73 -12.36 -0.31
C PRO A 72 -13.43 -11.39 0.83
N THR A 73 -14.31 -11.35 1.84
CA THR A 73 -14.11 -10.56 3.05
C THR A 73 -12.83 -11.03 3.75
N ARG A 74 -11.81 -10.16 3.81
CA ARG A 74 -10.58 -10.48 4.53
C ARG A 74 -10.84 -10.37 6.03
N ARG A 75 -10.50 -11.43 6.77
CA ARG A 75 -10.50 -11.39 8.24
C ARG A 75 -9.42 -10.42 8.72
N ILE A 76 -9.82 -9.37 9.41
CA ILE A 76 -8.88 -8.47 10.09
C ILE A 76 -8.34 -9.25 11.29
N ARG A 77 -7.02 -9.50 11.31
CA ARG A 77 -6.32 -10.17 12.40
C ARG A 77 -5.27 -9.20 12.96
N PHE A 78 -5.25 -9.07 14.27
CA PHE A 78 -4.23 -8.35 15.03
C PHE A 78 -3.54 -9.33 15.99
N LEU A 79 -2.35 -8.96 16.47
CA LEU A 79 -1.63 -9.73 17.48
C LEU A 79 -2.26 -9.46 18.85
N SER A 80 -2.44 -10.51 19.66
CA SER A 80 -2.63 -10.31 21.09
C SER A 80 -1.33 -9.81 21.74
N GLN A 81 -1.42 -9.31 22.97
CA GLN A 81 -0.25 -8.85 23.72
C GLN A 81 0.78 -9.98 23.89
N ASP A 82 0.33 -11.19 24.24
CA ASP A 82 1.22 -12.35 24.37
C ASP A 82 1.88 -12.73 23.03
N GLN A 83 1.15 -12.66 21.93
CA GLN A 83 1.70 -12.93 20.60
C GLN A 83 2.74 -11.88 20.20
N ALA A 84 2.52 -10.61 20.54
CA ALA A 84 3.49 -9.55 20.31
C ALA A 84 4.76 -9.77 21.14
N LEU A 85 4.63 -10.16 22.40
CA LEU A 85 5.78 -10.48 23.26
C LEU A 85 6.58 -11.69 22.72
N THR A 86 5.89 -12.75 22.31
CA THR A 86 6.54 -13.92 21.68
C THR A 86 7.25 -13.52 20.40
N LEU A 87 6.61 -12.73 19.53
CA LEU A 87 7.25 -12.22 18.31
C LEU A 87 8.54 -11.46 18.62
N LEU A 88 8.51 -10.54 19.58
CA LEU A 88 9.68 -9.74 19.95
C LEU A 88 10.81 -10.60 20.55
N ARG A 89 10.49 -11.70 21.24
CA ARG A 89 11.51 -12.62 21.79
C ARG A 89 12.23 -13.42 20.70
N GLU A 90 11.51 -13.85 19.69
CA GLU A 90 12.04 -14.67 18.58
C GLU A 90 12.78 -13.84 17.51
N LEU A 91 12.48 -12.53 17.39
CA LEU A 91 13.12 -11.68 16.39
C LEU A 91 14.59 -11.40 16.71
N PRO A 92 15.48 -11.38 15.69
CA PRO A 92 16.85 -10.91 15.84
C PRO A 92 16.87 -9.42 16.21
N LEU A 93 17.94 -8.98 16.87
CA LEU A 93 17.99 -7.66 17.51
C LEU A 93 17.65 -6.49 16.57
N HIS A 94 18.17 -6.51 15.32
CA HIS A 94 17.92 -5.46 14.33
C HIS A 94 16.43 -5.35 13.96
N LEU A 95 15.73 -6.48 13.76
CA LEU A 95 14.28 -6.49 13.46
C LEU A 95 13.43 -6.25 14.70
N ARG A 96 13.89 -6.71 15.87
CA ARG A 96 13.16 -6.60 17.13
C ARG A 96 12.90 -5.14 17.50
N GLU A 97 13.91 -4.30 17.39
CA GLU A 97 13.80 -2.87 17.72
C GLU A 97 12.82 -2.17 16.77
N MET A 98 12.93 -2.40 15.46
CA MET A 98 11.98 -1.85 14.49
C MET A 98 10.55 -2.36 14.69
N ALA A 99 10.37 -3.66 15.00
CA ALA A 99 9.06 -4.23 15.28
C ALA A 99 8.44 -3.66 16.57
N MET A 100 9.25 -3.48 17.61
CA MET A 100 8.82 -2.85 18.87
C MET A 100 8.37 -1.41 18.64
N PHE A 101 9.13 -0.64 17.85
CA PHE A 101 8.76 0.71 17.46
C PHE A 101 7.46 0.75 16.65
N ALA A 102 7.28 -0.18 15.70
CA ALA A 102 6.05 -0.26 14.90
C ALA A 102 4.82 -0.63 15.75
N LEU A 103 4.98 -1.54 16.73
CA LEU A 103 3.92 -1.89 17.68
C LEU A 103 3.55 -0.70 18.58
N ALA A 104 4.53 0.10 19.00
CA ALA A 104 4.34 1.26 19.86
C ALA A 104 3.67 2.45 19.15
N THR A 105 3.98 2.66 17.86
CA THR A 105 3.57 3.87 17.11
C THR A 105 2.44 3.62 16.11
N GLY A 106 2.16 2.37 15.74
CA GLY A 106 1.19 2.03 14.70
C GLY A 106 1.59 2.54 13.30
N LEU A 107 2.85 2.90 13.09
CA LEU A 107 3.34 3.39 11.81
C LEU A 107 3.24 2.32 10.73
N ARG A 108 2.97 2.76 9.49
CA ARG A 108 3.06 1.88 8.33
C ARG A 108 4.50 1.39 8.18
N ALA A 109 4.66 0.13 7.76
CA ALA A 109 5.97 -0.49 7.59
C ALA A 109 6.94 0.39 6.79
N ALA A 110 6.51 0.95 5.65
CA ALA A 110 7.34 1.81 4.81
C ALA A 110 7.80 3.11 5.50
N ASN A 111 7.02 3.63 6.46
CA ASN A 111 7.39 4.82 7.22
C ASN A 111 8.35 4.46 8.35
N ALA A 112 8.14 3.32 9.02
CA ALA A 112 9.05 2.84 10.05
C ALA A 112 10.42 2.47 9.47
N THR A 113 10.46 1.73 8.36
CA THR A 113 11.72 1.26 7.75
C THR A 113 12.54 2.39 7.12
N ARG A 114 11.92 3.51 6.76
CA ARG A 114 12.58 4.67 6.13
C ARG A 114 12.71 5.86 7.06
N LEU A 115 12.39 5.69 8.35
CA LEU A 115 12.46 6.76 9.32
C LEU A 115 13.90 7.29 9.43
N THR A 116 14.04 8.60 9.36
CA THR A 116 15.32 9.30 9.49
C THR A 116 15.41 10.06 10.82
N TRP A 117 16.61 10.37 11.28
CA TRP A 117 16.81 11.13 12.51
C TRP A 117 16.26 12.57 12.43
N GLU A 118 16.26 13.18 11.25
CA GLU A 118 15.63 14.50 11.02
C GLU A 118 14.12 14.47 11.27
N GLN A 119 13.51 13.28 11.19
CA GLN A 119 12.09 13.08 11.43
C GLN A 119 11.72 12.81 12.89
N VAL A 120 12.70 12.85 13.80
CA VAL A 120 12.51 12.50 15.21
C VAL A 120 12.98 13.65 16.10
N ASP A 121 12.08 14.09 16.96
CA ASP A 121 12.38 15.03 18.05
C ASP A 121 12.14 14.32 19.39
N LEU A 122 13.25 13.81 19.94
CA LEU A 122 13.25 13.14 21.24
C LEU A 122 12.95 14.11 22.39
N SER A 123 13.21 15.41 22.24
CA SER A 123 12.91 16.39 23.29
C SER A 123 11.41 16.60 23.45
N ARG A 124 10.67 16.51 22.34
CA ARG A 124 9.21 16.63 22.30
C ARG A 124 8.49 15.28 22.29
N ASN A 125 9.23 14.17 22.38
CA ASN A 125 8.70 12.82 22.21
C ASN A 125 7.80 12.69 20.97
N LEU A 126 8.28 13.18 19.84
CA LEU A 126 7.49 13.29 18.62
C LEU A 126 8.29 12.85 17.41
N ALA A 127 7.66 12.12 16.49
CA ALA A 127 8.16 11.89 15.15
C ALA A 127 7.17 12.42 14.11
N TRP A 128 7.66 12.69 12.90
CA TRP A 128 6.83 13.20 11.81
C TRP A 128 7.05 12.43 10.50
N VAL A 129 5.94 12.03 9.87
CA VAL A 129 5.94 11.54 8.49
C VAL A 129 5.62 12.71 7.57
N HIS A 130 6.51 13.00 6.63
CA HIS A 130 6.32 14.11 5.70
C HIS A 130 5.13 13.85 4.75
N PRO A 131 4.50 14.92 4.22
CA PRO A 131 3.34 14.79 3.33
C PRO A 131 3.59 13.89 2.11
N ASP A 132 4.76 13.96 1.50
CA ASP A 132 5.19 13.13 0.36
C ASP A 132 5.30 11.64 0.71
N GLN A 133 5.55 11.31 1.97
CA GLN A 133 5.60 9.96 2.52
C GLN A 133 4.24 9.48 3.05
N ALA A 134 3.26 10.38 3.19
CA ALA A 134 1.92 10.06 3.68
C ALA A 134 0.95 9.82 2.52
N LYS A 135 0.22 8.69 2.56
CA LYS A 135 -0.81 8.35 1.57
C LYS A 135 -1.82 9.48 1.31
N ALA A 136 -2.13 10.30 2.33
CA ALA A 136 -3.08 11.39 2.26
C ALA A 136 -2.46 12.76 1.91
N ARG A 137 -1.15 12.83 1.58
CA ARG A 137 -0.42 14.08 1.32
C ARG A 137 -0.53 15.11 2.45
N ARG A 138 -0.56 14.65 3.70
CA ARG A 138 -0.59 15.48 4.90
C ARG A 138 0.44 14.96 5.88
N ALA A 139 1.13 15.88 6.56
CA ALA A 139 2.08 15.51 7.60
C ALA A 139 1.35 14.74 8.71
N ILE A 140 1.98 13.69 9.23
CA ILE A 140 1.45 12.90 10.33
C ILE A 140 2.39 13.06 11.51
N ALA A 141 1.90 13.70 12.56
CA ALA A 141 2.56 13.73 13.85
C ALA A 141 2.34 12.39 14.57
N VAL A 142 3.41 11.77 15.04
CA VAL A 142 3.43 10.46 15.69
C VAL A 142 3.99 10.64 17.10
N PRO A 143 3.12 10.76 18.12
CA PRO A 143 3.57 10.81 19.50
C PRO A 143 4.34 9.55 19.87
N LEU A 144 5.47 9.72 20.56
CA LEU A 144 6.36 8.66 20.97
C LEU A 144 6.10 8.36 22.44
N ASN A 145 5.63 7.15 22.74
CA ASN A 145 5.54 6.67 24.12
C ASN A 145 6.92 6.22 24.63
N ASP A 146 7.01 5.90 25.93
CA ASP A 146 8.25 5.45 26.57
C ASP A 146 8.90 4.27 25.86
N MET A 147 8.11 3.36 25.28
CA MET A 147 8.64 2.23 24.53
C MET A 147 9.32 2.69 23.23
N ALA A 148 8.68 3.57 22.47
CA ALA A 148 9.22 4.12 21.23
C ALA A 148 10.47 4.97 21.49
N THR A 149 10.47 5.83 22.51
CA THR A 149 11.62 6.66 22.86
C THR A 149 12.82 5.83 23.32
N ASN A 150 12.59 4.77 24.11
CA ASN A 150 13.65 3.84 24.52
C ASN A 150 14.26 3.08 23.34
N VAL A 151 13.43 2.63 22.38
CA VAL A 151 13.94 2.01 21.15
C VAL A 151 14.81 2.99 20.37
N LEU A 152 14.33 4.23 20.18
CA LEU A 152 15.06 5.26 19.46
C LEU A 152 16.40 5.57 20.13
N ALA A 153 16.42 5.73 21.46
CA ALA A 153 17.65 5.96 22.21
C ALA A 153 18.71 4.86 21.98
N ARG A 154 18.29 3.60 21.86
CA ARG A 154 19.19 2.46 21.54
C ARG A 154 19.66 2.44 20.09
N GLN A 155 18.99 3.14 19.18
CA GLN A 155 19.41 3.26 17.79
C GLN A 155 20.35 4.44 17.55
N VAL A 156 20.39 5.43 18.45
CA VAL A 156 21.27 6.60 18.33
C VAL A 156 22.73 6.16 18.15
N GLY A 157 23.39 6.71 17.14
CA GLY A 157 24.79 6.44 16.82
C GLY A 157 25.06 5.19 15.98
N LYS A 158 24.05 4.34 15.72
CA LYS A 158 24.23 3.15 14.85
C LYS A 158 24.30 3.48 13.37
N HIS A 159 23.57 4.51 12.94
CA HIS A 159 23.55 4.94 11.56
C HIS A 159 23.30 6.45 11.48
N PRO A 160 24.00 7.20 10.60
CA PRO A 160 23.96 8.68 10.60
C PRO A 160 22.64 9.29 10.11
N VAL A 161 21.91 8.58 9.22
CA VAL A 161 20.70 9.12 8.57
C VAL A 161 19.44 8.39 9.02
N HIS A 162 19.39 7.08 8.78
CA HIS A 162 18.26 6.22 9.15
C HIS A 162 18.29 5.77 10.62
N VAL A 163 17.10 5.61 11.19
CA VAL A 163 16.90 5.08 12.54
C VAL A 163 17.09 3.55 12.58
N PHE A 164 16.63 2.84 11.54
CA PHE A 164 16.72 1.38 11.44
C PHE A 164 17.44 0.98 10.15
N THR A 165 18.26 -0.07 10.21
CA THR A 165 19.05 -0.64 9.09
C THR A 165 19.06 -2.16 9.14
#